data_AF-A0A813LIZ8-F1
#
_entry.id   AF-A0A813LIZ8-F1
#
_cell.length_a   1.000
_cell.length_b   1.000
_cell.length_c   1.000
_cell.angle_alpha   90.00
_cell.angle_beta   90.00
_cell.angle_gamma   90.00
#
_symmetry.space_group_name_H-M   'P 1'
#
loop_
_entity.id
_entity.type
_entity.pdbx_description
1 polymer ?
#
loop_
_entity_poly.entity_id
_entity_poly.type
_entity_poly.pdbx_seq_one_letter_code
_entity_poly.pdbx_strand_id
1 'polypeptide(L)'
;APEAPPQAALPISRLTSPAPSYVGPPAMLDPSKTAGASYRLISFLELNHFIAQVPAGACLTAILDCSYPVVPGVSPQQNLPPSFKRVSRGRVDYRKLHDFVSRPRFLELPPLPVRHTPQFQRLLSFPVCRLHCFCACKLQEWDAELPLEGTVQGTFTWAFTKALAAGDFQCTVRQLKEALDKTTTGLKEHFQGVEQTPVLMMSQSASLDDTVLL
;
A
#
# COMPACT_ATOMS: atom_id res chain seq x y z
N ALA A 1 33.52 10.82 35.30
CA ALA A 1 32.30 10.04 35.01
C ALA A 1 32.73 8.79 34.27
N PRO A 2 32.38 7.58 34.70
CA PRO A 2 32.84 6.37 34.04
C PRO A 2 32.06 6.15 32.74
N GLU A 3 32.81 5.83 31.69
CA GLU A 3 32.37 5.56 30.32
C GLU A 3 31.55 4.26 30.29
N ALA A 4 30.34 4.32 29.72
CA ALA A 4 29.48 3.15 29.59
C ALA A 4 30.01 2.21 28.48
N PRO A 5 30.05 0.89 28.71
CA PRO A 5 30.54 -0.06 27.71
C PRO A 5 29.55 -0.22 26.54
N PRO A 6 30.04 -0.57 25.33
CA PRO A 6 29.20 -0.76 24.16
C PRO A 6 28.31 -2.00 24.30
N GLN A 7 27.02 -1.85 24.00
CA GLN A 7 26.05 -2.94 23.98
C GLN A 7 26.37 -3.90 22.84
N ALA A 8 26.61 -5.17 23.20
CA ALA A 8 26.83 -6.26 22.25
C ALA A 8 25.52 -6.59 21.51
N ALA A 9 25.58 -6.63 20.17
CA ALA A 9 24.49 -7.12 19.34
C ALA A 9 24.29 -8.63 19.56
N LEU A 10 23.04 -9.04 19.85
CA LEU A 10 22.68 -10.44 20.03
C LEU A 10 22.70 -11.21 18.68
N PRO A 11 23.15 -12.47 18.66
CA PRO A 11 23.15 -13.28 17.45
C PRO A 11 21.72 -13.71 17.08
N ILE A 12 21.36 -13.50 15.81
CA ILE A 12 20.11 -14.00 15.21
C ILE A 12 20.21 -15.54 15.17
N SER A 13 19.53 -16.19 16.10
CA SER A 13 19.38 -17.63 16.12
C SER A 13 18.42 -18.06 15.01
N ARG A 14 18.87 -18.99 14.16
CA ARG A 14 18.05 -19.61 13.10
C ARG A 14 16.94 -20.45 13.74
N LEU A 15 15.73 -19.90 13.80
CA LEU A 15 14.51 -20.66 14.08
C LEU A 15 14.08 -21.38 12.79
N THR A 16 14.35 -22.68 12.74
CA THR A 16 13.76 -23.58 11.75
C THR A 16 12.31 -23.88 12.14
N SER A 17 11.36 -23.14 11.59
CA SER A 17 9.93 -23.48 11.70
C SER A 17 9.58 -24.67 10.78
N PRO A 18 8.70 -25.59 11.22
CA PRO A 18 8.24 -26.68 10.37
C PRO A 18 7.42 -26.15 9.18
N ALA A 19 7.57 -26.80 8.03
CA ALA A 19 6.88 -26.44 6.80
C ALA A 19 5.34 -26.54 6.96
N PRO A 20 4.56 -25.59 6.41
CA PRO A 20 3.11 -25.66 6.46
C PRO A 20 2.60 -26.84 5.61
N SER A 21 1.73 -27.65 6.21
CA SER A 21 1.03 -28.75 5.55
C SER A 21 0.13 -28.22 4.43
N TYR A 22 0.36 -28.72 3.21
CA TYR A 22 -0.39 -28.39 2.00
C TYR A 22 -1.86 -28.81 2.12
N VAL A 23 -2.76 -27.82 2.18
CA VAL A 23 -4.21 -28.03 1.98
C VAL A 23 -4.44 -27.96 0.47
N GLY A 24 -4.99 -29.02 -0.12
CA GLY A 24 -5.22 -29.13 -1.56
C GLY A 24 -6.06 -27.98 -2.15
N PRO A 25 -6.10 -27.87 -3.49
CA PRO A 25 -6.85 -26.80 -4.16
C PRO A 25 -8.33 -26.84 -3.74
N PRO A 26 -8.95 -25.67 -3.48
CA PRO A 26 -10.36 -25.62 -3.11
C PRO A 26 -11.21 -26.21 -4.24
N ALA A 27 -12.16 -27.08 -3.86
CA ALA A 27 -13.12 -27.65 -4.78
C ALA A 27 -13.81 -26.52 -5.57
N MET A 28 -13.93 -26.68 -6.89
CA MET A 28 -14.69 -25.77 -7.74
C MET A 28 -16.14 -25.72 -7.23
N LEU A 29 -16.50 -24.62 -6.59
CA LEU A 29 -17.85 -24.36 -6.13
C LEU A 29 -18.76 -24.11 -7.34
N ASP A 30 -19.95 -24.71 -7.30
CA ASP A 30 -21.05 -24.53 -8.24
C ASP A 30 -21.47 -23.05 -8.28
N PRO A 31 -21.35 -22.35 -9.43
CA PRO A 31 -21.61 -20.92 -9.54
C PRO A 31 -23.08 -20.53 -9.32
N SER A 32 -23.99 -21.50 -9.19
CA SER A 32 -25.42 -21.27 -8.99
C SER A 32 -25.86 -21.09 -7.53
N LYS A 33 -24.97 -21.30 -6.55
CA LYS A 33 -25.32 -21.39 -5.11
C LYS A 33 -24.58 -20.44 -4.16
N THR A 34 -24.03 -19.33 -4.63
CA THR A 34 -23.51 -18.29 -3.74
C THR A 34 -24.46 -17.10 -3.67
N ALA A 35 -25.42 -17.15 -2.74
CA ALA A 35 -25.96 -15.95 -2.09
C ALA A 35 -24.90 -15.35 -1.14
N GLY A 36 -23.67 -15.23 -1.64
CA GLY A 36 -22.44 -14.95 -0.89
C GLY A 36 -22.02 -13.50 -1.09
N ALA A 37 -21.69 -12.84 0.02
CA ALA A 37 -21.07 -11.51 0.13
C ALA A 37 -20.88 -10.76 -1.20
N SER A 38 -21.79 -9.83 -1.51
CA SER A 38 -21.60 -8.93 -2.64
C SER A 38 -20.55 -7.89 -2.26
N TYR A 39 -19.33 -8.04 -2.76
CA TYR A 39 -18.37 -6.94 -2.73
C TYR A 39 -18.74 -5.92 -3.82
N ARG A 40 -18.59 -4.63 -3.51
CA ARG A 40 -18.69 -3.54 -4.48
C ARG A 40 -17.31 -2.95 -4.68
N LEU A 41 -16.90 -2.81 -5.93
CA LEU A 41 -15.70 -2.07 -6.26
C LEU A 41 -15.97 -0.58 -6.23
N ILE A 42 -15.08 0.14 -5.57
CA ILE A 42 -15.09 1.60 -5.53
C ILE A 42 -14.06 2.07 -6.54
N SER A 43 -14.50 2.91 -7.48
CA SER A 43 -13.57 3.52 -8.43
C SER A 43 -12.76 4.61 -7.74
N PHE A 44 -11.54 4.87 -8.21
CA PHE A 44 -10.75 6.00 -7.71
C PHE A 44 -11.41 7.37 -7.95
N LEU A 45 -12.29 7.48 -8.94
CA LEU A 45 -13.14 8.67 -9.15
C LEU A 45 -14.13 8.86 -8.02
N GLU A 46 -14.78 7.78 -7.60
CA GLU A 46 -15.69 7.79 -6.46
C GLU A 46 -14.94 8.09 -5.15
N LEU A 47 -13.73 7.54 -4.97
CA LEU A 47 -12.86 7.90 -3.85
C LEU A 47 -12.51 9.38 -3.86
N ASN A 48 -12.08 9.94 -5.00
CA ASN A 48 -11.81 11.37 -5.12
C ASN A 48 -13.05 12.22 -4.78
N HIS A 49 -14.24 11.78 -5.19
CA HIS A 49 -15.48 12.48 -4.85
C HIS A 49 -15.73 12.53 -3.34
N PHE A 50 -15.46 11.44 -2.60
CA PHE A 50 -15.55 11.45 -1.14
C PHE A 50 -14.53 12.38 -0.52
N ILE A 51 -13.27 12.32 -0.98
CA ILE A 51 -12.19 13.18 -0.49
C ILE A 51 -12.51 14.66 -0.72
N ALA A 52 -13.07 15.02 -1.88
CA ALA A 52 -13.42 16.39 -2.23
C ALA A 52 -14.54 17.00 -1.36
N GLN A 53 -15.31 16.18 -0.67
CA GLN A 53 -16.34 16.64 0.28
C GLN A 53 -15.78 16.99 1.66
N VAL A 54 -14.52 16.62 1.94
CA VAL A 54 -13.89 16.92 3.22
C VAL A 54 -13.63 18.43 3.30
N PRO A 55 -14.10 19.11 4.36
CA PRO A 55 -14.08 20.57 4.43
C PRO A 55 -12.65 21.13 4.55
N ALA A 56 -12.49 22.40 4.17
CA ALA A 56 -11.26 23.13 4.40
C ALA A 56 -10.89 23.16 5.89
N GLY A 57 -9.60 23.13 6.20
CA GLY A 57 -9.08 23.07 7.58
C GLY A 57 -9.01 21.66 8.17
N ALA A 58 -9.78 20.69 7.65
CA ALA A 58 -9.63 19.30 8.04
C ALA A 58 -8.33 18.67 7.48
N CYS A 59 -7.86 17.63 8.16
CA CYS A 59 -6.73 16.80 7.73
C CYS A 59 -7.24 15.40 7.41
N LEU A 60 -6.82 14.86 6.27
CA LEU A 60 -7.13 13.50 5.83
C LEU A 60 -5.83 12.79 5.46
N THR A 61 -5.51 11.70 6.15
CA THR A 61 -4.41 10.82 5.78
C THR A 61 -4.96 9.54 5.18
N ALA A 62 -4.62 9.26 3.92
CA ALA A 62 -4.97 8.04 3.22
C ALA A 62 -3.74 7.12 3.13
N ILE A 63 -3.93 5.84 3.46
CA ILE A 63 -2.90 4.80 3.42
C ILE A 63 -3.36 3.76 2.40
N LEU A 64 -2.68 3.70 1.26
CA LEU A 64 -3.03 2.83 0.14
C LEU A 64 -1.96 1.75 -0.03
N ASP A 65 -2.15 0.63 0.69
CA ASP A 65 -1.34 -0.58 0.53
C ASP A 65 -1.85 -1.44 -0.63
N CYS A 66 -1.68 -0.93 -1.85
CA CYS A 66 -2.09 -1.63 -3.07
C CYS A 66 -1.22 -1.27 -4.27
N SER A 67 -1.17 -2.18 -5.24
CA SER A 67 -0.68 -1.91 -6.59
C SER A 67 -1.53 -0.85 -7.30
N TYR A 68 -0.87 -0.02 -8.13
CA TYR A 68 -1.49 1.06 -8.90
C TYR A 68 -2.33 2.04 -8.07
N PRO A 69 -1.78 2.62 -6.99
CA PRO A 69 -2.51 3.56 -6.14
C PRO A 69 -2.62 4.93 -6.84
N VAL A 70 -3.51 5.02 -7.84
CA VAL A 70 -3.77 6.24 -8.61
C VAL A 70 -4.95 6.96 -7.98
N VAL A 71 -4.68 8.00 -7.19
CA VAL A 71 -5.73 8.92 -6.74
C VAL A 71 -5.75 10.11 -7.71
N PRO A 72 -6.71 10.20 -8.64
CA PRO A 72 -6.80 11.33 -9.54
C PRO A 72 -7.18 12.58 -8.76
N GLY A 73 -6.80 13.76 -9.28
CA GLY A 73 -7.25 15.04 -8.73
C GLY A 73 -6.78 15.35 -7.31
N VAL A 74 -5.64 14.80 -6.85
CA VAL A 74 -5.07 15.13 -5.53
C VAL A 74 -4.57 16.58 -5.51
N SER A 75 -3.82 17.00 -6.53
CA SER A 75 -3.38 18.38 -6.73
C SER A 75 -3.15 18.67 -8.21
N PRO A 76 -3.09 19.95 -8.63
CA PRO A 76 -2.78 20.30 -10.02
C PRO A 76 -1.44 19.72 -10.51
N GLN A 77 -0.43 19.67 -9.62
CA GLN A 77 0.91 19.18 -9.91
C GLN A 77 1.00 17.65 -9.91
N GLN A 78 0.11 16.97 -9.18
CA GLN A 78 0.05 15.51 -9.08
C GLN A 78 -1.29 14.97 -9.61
N ASN A 79 -1.78 15.53 -10.72
CA ASN A 79 -3.04 15.12 -11.31
C ASN A 79 -2.85 13.93 -12.25
N LEU A 80 -2.89 12.73 -11.68
CA LEU A 80 -2.85 11.50 -12.47
C LEU A 80 -4.18 11.29 -13.21
N PRO A 81 -4.16 10.78 -14.45
CA PRO A 81 -5.38 10.50 -15.19
C PRO A 81 -6.19 9.42 -14.47
N PRO A 82 -7.54 9.52 -14.47
CA PRO A 82 -8.41 8.53 -13.81
C PRO A 82 -8.39 7.17 -14.52
N SER A 83 -7.86 7.11 -15.74
CA SER A 83 -7.61 5.90 -16.50
C SER A 83 -6.12 5.72 -16.74
N PHE A 84 -5.63 4.50 -16.61
CA PHE A 84 -4.28 4.13 -16.97
C PHE A 84 -4.30 2.94 -17.93
N LYS A 85 -3.23 2.81 -18.72
CA LYS A 85 -3.08 1.65 -19.60
C LYS A 85 -3.09 0.38 -18.75
N ARG A 86 -3.93 -0.59 -19.11
CA ARG A 86 -3.91 -1.91 -18.49
C ARG A 86 -2.48 -2.44 -18.55
N VAL A 87 -1.92 -2.77 -17.40
CA VAL A 87 -0.59 -3.36 -17.32
C VAL A 87 -0.76 -4.88 -17.42
N SER A 88 -0.27 -5.45 -18.51
CA SER A 88 -0.27 -6.89 -18.72
C SER A 88 0.95 -7.48 -18.02
N ARG A 89 0.75 -8.02 -16.82
CA ARG A 89 1.83 -8.64 -16.01
C ARG A 89 2.00 -10.15 -16.22
N GLY A 90 1.30 -10.71 -17.20
CA GLY A 90 1.25 -12.16 -17.43
C GLY A 90 0.47 -12.89 -16.33
N ARG A 91 0.39 -14.21 -16.42
CA ARG A 91 -0.15 -15.04 -15.34
C ARG A 91 0.97 -15.28 -14.33
N VAL A 92 0.70 -14.98 -13.08
CA VAL A 92 1.61 -15.30 -11.98
C VAL A 92 1.69 -16.82 -11.87
N ASP A 93 2.88 -17.39 -12.11
CA ASP A 93 3.10 -18.82 -11.91
C ASP A 93 3.31 -19.08 -10.41
N TYR A 94 2.20 -19.29 -9.70
CA TYR A 94 2.21 -19.54 -8.25
C TYR A 94 3.08 -20.74 -7.84
N ARG A 95 3.35 -21.69 -8.77
CA ARG A 95 4.25 -22.83 -8.49
C ARG A 95 5.70 -22.39 -8.37
N LYS A 96 6.11 -21.37 -9.14
CA LYS A 96 7.45 -20.79 -9.07
C LYS A 96 7.61 -19.83 -7.89
N LEU A 97 6.50 -19.26 -7.40
CA LEU A 97 6.50 -18.35 -6.24
C LEU A 97 6.70 -19.01 -4.88
N HIS A 98 6.65 -20.35 -4.80
CA HIS A 98 6.95 -21.03 -3.55
C HIS A 98 8.38 -20.76 -3.07
N ASP A 99 9.30 -20.54 -4.01
CA ASP A 99 10.72 -20.29 -3.73
C ASP A 99 11.04 -18.78 -3.56
N PHE A 100 10.09 -17.90 -3.90
CA PHE A 100 10.26 -16.46 -3.72
C PHE A 100 9.77 -16.02 -2.35
N VAL A 101 10.66 -15.35 -1.62
CA VAL A 101 10.37 -14.74 -0.33
C VAL A 101 9.38 -13.57 -0.47
N SER A 102 9.36 -12.92 -1.64
CA SER A 102 8.45 -11.83 -1.99
C SER A 102 7.26 -12.35 -2.79
N ARG A 103 6.04 -12.04 -2.34
CA ARG A 103 4.79 -12.38 -3.04
C ARG A 103 4.05 -11.11 -3.46
N PRO A 104 3.63 -10.98 -4.71
CA PRO A 104 2.88 -9.80 -5.12
C PRO A 104 1.43 -9.87 -4.64
N ARG A 105 0.85 -8.74 -4.28
CA ARG A 105 -0.57 -8.68 -3.91
C ARG A 105 -1.43 -8.51 -5.15
N PHE A 106 -2.11 -9.59 -5.52
CA PHE A 106 -3.11 -9.54 -6.57
C PHE A 106 -4.44 -10.05 -6.07
N LEU A 107 -5.47 -9.28 -6.38
CA LEU A 107 -6.83 -9.78 -6.34
C LEU A 107 -7.19 -10.24 -7.75
N GLU A 108 -7.20 -11.55 -7.98
CA GLU A 108 -7.79 -12.11 -9.19
C GLU A 108 -9.31 -11.95 -9.09
N LEU A 109 -9.82 -10.88 -9.70
CA LEU A 109 -11.24 -10.63 -9.80
C LEU A 109 -11.82 -11.42 -10.98
N PRO A 110 -13.00 -12.08 -10.83
CA PRO A 110 -13.74 -12.57 -11.98
C PRO A 110 -14.04 -11.40 -12.93
N PRO A 111 -14.29 -11.67 -14.23
CA PRO A 111 -14.71 -10.63 -15.17
C PRO A 111 -15.86 -9.83 -14.57
N LEU A 112 -15.57 -8.56 -14.25
CA LEU A 112 -16.55 -7.74 -13.57
C LEU A 112 -17.65 -7.42 -14.56
N PRO A 113 -18.93 -7.51 -14.17
CA PRO A 113 -20.00 -7.00 -15.01
C PRO A 113 -19.67 -5.54 -15.29
N VAL A 114 -19.64 -5.16 -16.56
CA VAL A 114 -19.44 -3.79 -17.00
C VAL A 114 -20.67 -2.99 -16.55
N ARG A 115 -20.73 -2.66 -15.27
CA ARG A 115 -21.59 -1.60 -14.79
C ARG A 115 -20.87 -0.35 -15.22
N HIS A 116 -21.41 0.31 -16.25
CA HIS A 116 -20.96 1.64 -16.63
C HIS A 116 -20.77 2.42 -15.34
N THR A 117 -19.51 2.78 -15.04
CA THR A 117 -19.22 3.72 -13.98
C THR A 117 -20.21 4.86 -14.19
N PRO A 118 -21.00 5.25 -13.17
CA PRO A 118 -21.93 6.36 -13.32
C PRO A 118 -21.17 7.47 -14.04
N GLN A 119 -21.80 8.11 -15.02
CA GLN A 119 -21.20 9.25 -15.72
C GLN A 119 -20.90 10.33 -14.67
N PHE A 120 -19.76 10.23 -13.99
CA PHE A 120 -19.18 11.26 -13.15
C PHE A 120 -18.65 12.29 -14.14
N GLN A 121 -19.57 13.02 -14.76
CA GLN A 121 -19.32 14.17 -15.62
C GLN A 121 -18.95 15.42 -14.80
N ARG A 122 -18.86 15.32 -13.47
CA ARG A 122 -18.33 16.41 -12.67
C ARG A 122 -16.84 16.56 -12.94
N LEU A 123 -16.44 17.79 -13.26
CA LEU A 123 -15.05 18.21 -13.26
C LEU A 123 -14.39 17.74 -11.96
N LEU A 124 -13.27 17.03 -12.08
CA LEU A 124 -12.44 16.69 -10.93
C LEU A 124 -12.08 17.99 -10.21
N SER A 125 -12.61 18.17 -9.02
CA SER A 125 -12.24 19.25 -8.13
C SER A 125 -11.08 18.79 -7.26
N PHE A 126 -10.09 19.65 -7.06
CA PHE A 126 -9.03 19.38 -6.10
C PHE A 126 -9.57 19.48 -4.67
N PRO A 127 -9.16 18.59 -3.75
CA PRO A 127 -9.56 18.69 -2.36
C PRO A 127 -9.02 19.97 -1.71
N VAL A 128 -9.89 20.64 -0.95
CA VAL A 128 -9.54 21.84 -0.18
C VAL A 128 -8.96 21.51 1.20
N CYS A 129 -9.22 20.29 1.70
CA CYS A 129 -8.63 19.77 2.93
C CYS A 129 -7.15 19.44 2.77
N ARG A 130 -6.42 19.36 3.88
CA ARG A 130 -5.04 18.85 3.88
C ARG A 130 -5.08 17.34 3.69
N LEU A 131 -4.77 16.88 2.48
CA LEU A 131 -4.72 15.47 2.13
C LEU A 131 -3.26 15.01 2.06
N HIS A 132 -2.93 13.94 2.76
CA HIS A 132 -1.68 13.18 2.59
C HIS A 132 -2.02 11.75 2.18
N CYS A 133 -1.62 11.35 0.99
CA CYS A 133 -1.88 10.01 0.47
C CYS A 133 -0.55 9.24 0.37
N PHE A 134 -0.34 8.32 1.31
CA PHE A 134 0.80 7.42 1.31
C PHE A 134 0.42 6.14 0.56
N CYS A 135 1.22 5.82 -0.45
CA CYS A 135 0.94 4.77 -1.42
C CYS A 135 2.08 3.76 -1.44
N ALA A 136 1.76 2.47 -1.54
CA ALA A 136 2.74 1.40 -1.49
C ALA A 136 3.84 1.50 -2.54
N CYS A 137 3.48 1.75 -3.78
CA CYS A 137 4.41 1.67 -4.91
C CYS A 137 4.10 2.71 -6.01
N LYS A 138 5.05 2.92 -6.91
CA LYS A 138 4.80 3.65 -8.17
C LYS A 138 3.92 2.83 -9.10
N LEU A 139 3.32 3.51 -10.09
CA LEU A 139 2.38 2.90 -11.05
C LEU A 139 2.90 1.63 -11.74
N GLN A 140 4.20 1.51 -12.00
CA GLN A 140 4.76 0.32 -12.68
C GLN A 140 5.41 -0.69 -11.74
N GLU A 141 5.48 -0.37 -10.45
CA GLU A 141 6.07 -1.23 -9.41
C GLU A 141 4.99 -2.15 -8.79
N TRP A 142 5.46 -3.10 -7.99
CA TRP A 142 4.63 -4.13 -7.37
C TRP A 142 4.64 -3.88 -5.87
N ASP A 143 3.47 -3.92 -5.26
CA ASP A 143 3.37 -4.08 -3.81
C ASP A 143 3.62 -5.55 -3.45
N ALA A 144 4.44 -5.76 -2.43
CA ALA A 144 4.92 -7.08 -2.05
C ALA A 144 4.47 -7.45 -0.64
N GLU A 145 4.32 -8.74 -0.39
CA GLU A 145 4.25 -9.34 0.94
C GLU A 145 5.56 -10.08 1.22
N LEU A 146 6.04 -9.93 2.46
CA LEU A 146 7.30 -10.51 2.92
C LEU A 146 7.08 -11.22 4.26
N PRO A 147 7.88 -12.27 4.58
CA PRO A 147 7.91 -12.86 5.91
C PRO A 147 8.67 -11.93 6.86
N LEU A 148 7.92 -11.04 7.51
CA LEU A 148 8.43 -10.05 8.44
C LEU A 148 8.04 -10.46 9.85
N GLU A 149 9.03 -10.57 10.74
CA GLU A 149 8.82 -10.88 12.16
C GLU A 149 8.04 -12.19 12.40
N GLY A 150 8.29 -13.21 11.57
CA GLY A 150 7.69 -14.53 11.70
C GLY A 150 6.31 -14.69 11.06
N THR A 151 5.77 -13.68 10.39
CA THR A 151 4.50 -13.76 9.65
C THR A 151 4.58 -13.08 8.28
N VAL A 152 3.72 -13.47 7.35
CA VAL A 152 3.60 -12.80 6.04
C VAL A 152 2.82 -11.49 6.24
N GLN A 153 3.41 -10.37 5.82
CA GLN A 153 2.84 -9.03 5.98
C GLN A 153 3.02 -8.21 4.70
N GLY A 154 2.11 -7.26 4.45
CA GLY A 154 2.28 -6.25 3.41
C GLY A 154 3.52 -5.41 3.72
N THR A 155 4.47 -5.37 2.78
CA THR A 155 5.77 -4.70 2.92
C THR A 155 5.58 -3.23 3.25
N PHE A 156 4.67 -2.56 2.55
CA PHE A 156 4.40 -1.15 2.78
C PHE A 156 3.74 -0.90 4.13
N THR A 157 2.66 -1.61 4.48
CA THR A 157 2.00 -1.42 5.78
C THR A 157 2.94 -1.68 6.94
N TRP A 158 3.78 -2.73 6.86
CA TRP A 158 4.79 -2.99 7.88
C TRP A 158 5.80 -1.84 7.96
N ALA A 159 6.36 -1.40 6.83
CA ALA A 159 7.34 -0.31 6.80
C ALA A 159 6.75 1.01 7.29
N PHE A 160 5.50 1.32 6.94
CA PHE A 160 4.77 2.50 7.38
C PHE A 160 4.56 2.49 8.90
N THR A 161 4.13 1.36 9.46
CA THR A 161 3.94 1.20 10.90
C THR A 161 5.26 1.33 11.66
N LYS A 162 6.36 0.74 11.14
CA LYS A 162 7.69 0.90 11.72
C LYS A 162 8.18 2.35 11.67
N ALA A 163 7.94 3.04 10.57
CA ALA A 163 8.29 4.46 10.41
C ALA A 163 7.51 5.36 11.39
N LEU A 164 6.21 5.11 11.60
CA LEU A 164 5.41 5.80 12.62
C LEU A 164 5.91 5.54 14.03
N ALA A 165 6.16 4.27 14.36
CA ALA A 165 6.64 3.89 15.68
C ALA A 165 8.01 4.49 15.99
N ALA A 166 8.89 4.62 14.98
CA ALA A 166 10.20 5.27 15.14
C ALA A 166 10.10 6.78 15.43
N GLY A 167 8.96 7.41 15.11
CA GLY A 167 8.65 8.79 15.47
C GLY A 167 7.71 8.91 16.66
N ASP A 168 7.58 7.88 17.50
CA ASP A 168 6.67 7.84 18.67
C ASP A 168 5.22 8.23 18.33
N PHE A 169 4.77 7.92 17.11
CA PHE A 169 3.46 8.32 16.56
C PHE A 169 3.23 9.85 16.54
N GLN A 170 4.30 10.64 16.64
CA GLN A 170 4.32 12.10 16.57
C GLN A 170 5.44 12.56 15.65
N CYS A 171 5.14 12.64 14.36
CA CYS A 171 6.11 13.07 13.36
C CYS A 171 5.46 13.97 12.30
N THR A 172 6.30 14.75 11.62
CA THR A 172 5.85 15.45 10.42
C THR A 172 5.74 14.49 9.24
N VAL A 173 4.98 14.87 8.23
CA VAL A 173 4.87 14.12 6.96
C VAL A 173 6.25 13.87 6.35
N ARG A 174 7.16 14.85 6.42
CA ARG A 174 8.56 14.72 5.98
C ARG A 174 9.29 13.61 6.72
N GLN A 175 9.29 13.66 8.04
CA GLN A 175 9.98 12.68 8.90
C GLN A 175 9.43 11.27 8.66
N LEU A 176 8.10 11.14 8.56
CA LEU A 176 7.46 9.87 8.26
C LEU A 176 7.88 9.33 6.89
N LYS A 177 7.90 10.18 5.85
CA LYS A 177 8.30 9.77 4.50
C LYS A 177 9.76 9.34 4.45
N GLU A 178 10.66 10.07 5.10
CA GLU A 178 12.08 9.74 5.18
C GLU A 178 12.31 8.40 5.90
N ALA A 179 11.64 8.19 7.03
CA ALA A 179 11.72 6.93 7.78
C ALA A 179 11.14 5.75 6.99
N LEU A 180 10.02 5.98 6.27
CA LEU A 180 9.40 4.99 5.39
C LEU A 180 10.31 4.62 4.21
N ASP A 181 10.95 5.61 3.58
CA ASP A 181 11.89 5.38 2.48
C ASP A 181 13.13 4.62 2.94
N LYS A 182 13.68 5.00 4.09
CA LYS A 182 14.80 4.30 4.72
C LYS A 182 14.44 2.85 5.02
N THR A 183 13.29 2.61 5.64
CA THR A 183 12.83 1.25 5.98
C THR A 183 12.62 0.41 4.73
N THR A 184 11.96 0.96 3.71
CA THR A 184 11.71 0.24 2.46
C THR A 184 13.00 -0.03 1.69
N THR A 185 13.97 0.88 1.74
CA THR A 185 15.31 0.66 1.14
C THR A 185 16.03 -0.49 1.82
N GLY A 186 16.02 -0.57 3.15
CA GLY A 186 16.59 -1.71 3.88
C GLY A 186 15.89 -3.03 3.54
N LEU A 187 14.58 -3.02 3.33
CA LEU A 187 13.84 -4.22 2.87
C LEU A 187 14.26 -4.64 1.45
N LYS A 188 14.51 -3.70 0.54
CA LYS A 188 15.01 -3.99 -0.81
C LYS A 188 16.41 -4.61 -0.80
N GLU A 189 17.26 -4.15 0.10
CA GLU A 189 18.61 -4.69 0.28
C GLU A 189 18.58 -6.10 0.88
N HIS A 190 17.64 -6.36 1.80
CA HIS A 190 17.52 -7.65 2.48
C HIS A 190 16.79 -8.72 1.65
N PHE A 191 15.75 -8.32 0.92
CA PHE A 191 14.89 -9.23 0.16
C PHE A 191 15.03 -9.00 -1.34
N GLN A 192 15.45 -10.04 -2.06
CA GLN A 192 15.51 -10.00 -3.52
C GLN A 192 14.11 -9.86 -4.13
N GLY A 193 14.00 -9.05 -5.20
CA GLY A 193 12.76 -8.89 -5.97
C GLY A 193 11.76 -7.89 -5.38
N VAL A 194 12.14 -7.10 -4.37
CA VAL A 194 11.31 -5.99 -3.89
C VAL A 194 11.61 -4.75 -4.76
N GLU A 195 10.66 -4.35 -5.60
CA GLU A 195 10.78 -3.12 -6.43
C GLU A 195 10.05 -1.92 -5.82
N GLN A 196 9.28 -2.15 -4.76
CA GLN A 196 8.34 -1.22 -4.16
C GLN A 196 8.96 0.11 -3.70
N THR A 197 8.55 1.23 -4.29
CA THR A 197 8.95 2.59 -3.86
C THR A 197 7.73 3.35 -3.34
N PRO A 198 7.65 3.64 -2.04
CA PRO A 198 6.54 4.38 -1.46
C PRO A 198 6.40 5.76 -2.08
N VAL A 199 5.16 6.12 -2.42
CA VAL A 199 4.82 7.42 -3.02
C VAL A 199 4.00 8.23 -2.03
N LEU A 200 4.32 9.52 -1.92
CA LEU A 200 3.51 10.50 -1.20
C LEU A 200 2.87 11.45 -2.21
N MET A 201 1.54 11.52 -2.20
CA MET A 201 0.77 12.54 -2.92
C MET A 201 0.11 13.47 -1.92
N MET A 202 0.07 14.75 -2.21
CA MET A 202 -0.47 15.77 -1.30
C MET A 202 -1.38 16.76 -2.02
N SER A 203 -2.44 17.20 -1.34
CA SER A 203 -3.25 18.31 -1.83
C SER A 203 -2.47 19.62 -1.79
N GLN A 204 -2.99 20.65 -2.48
CA GLN A 204 -2.36 21.97 -2.51
C GLN A 204 -2.30 22.64 -1.12
N SER A 205 -3.23 22.30 -0.22
CA SER A 205 -3.27 22.86 1.14
C SER A 205 -2.40 22.09 2.14
N ALA A 206 -1.91 20.91 1.78
CA ALA A 206 -1.03 20.10 2.62
C ALA A 206 0.45 20.54 2.52
N SER A 207 1.19 20.32 3.59
CA SER A 207 2.63 20.61 3.71
C SER A 207 3.39 19.39 4.23
N LEU A 208 4.67 19.30 3.88
CA LEU A 208 5.59 18.30 4.45
C LEU A 208 5.81 18.51 5.96
N ASP A 209 5.54 19.70 6.47
CA ASP A 209 5.71 20.04 7.89
C ASP A 209 4.40 19.86 8.68
N ASP A 210 3.32 19.41 8.03
CA ASP A 210 2.11 18.97 8.73
C ASP A 210 2.44 17.81 9.67
N THR A 211 1.85 17.81 10.87
CA THR A 211 1.90 16.68 11.78
C THR A 211 0.98 15.57 11.28
N VAL A 212 1.51 14.34 11.22
CA VAL A 212 0.71 13.14 11.03
C VAL A 212 0.27 12.65 12.41
N LEU A 213 -1.01 12.79 12.70
CA LEU A 213 -1.63 12.23 13.91
C LEU A 213 -2.52 11.07 13.48
N LEU A 214 -2.31 9.90 14.07
CA LEU A 214 -3.17 8.72 13.95
C LEU A 214 -3.78 8.38 15.30
#